data_AF-A0A537I561-F1
#
_entry.id   AF-A0A537I561-F1
#
_cell.length_a   1.000
_cell.length_b   1.000
_cell.length_c   1.000
_cell.angle_alpha   90.00
_cell.angle_beta   90.00
_cell.angle_gamma   90.00
#
_symmetry.space_group_name_H-M   'P 1'
#
loop_
_entity.id
_entity.type
_entity.pdbx_description
1 polymer ?
#
loop_
_entity_poly.entity_id
_entity_poly.type
_entity_poly.pdbx_seq_one_letter_code
_entity_poly.pdbx_strand_id
1 'polypeptide(L)'
;MRSLPIALLITIFSFVVSCKKDVAGSFKGSYTGILQEQDLAGALQSETYPTQVTIQAKSRDSIVLTVKAGFTTFFTHNLPVNNNSEFGYTSSSGGSNYSYEGRIKGDSLVYLYVQDQASMPLRYLFKGTRN
;
A
#
# COMPACT_ATOMS: atom_id res chain seq x y z
N MET A 1 43.59 -17.60 -18.70
CA MET A 1 43.14 -17.72 -17.30
C MET A 1 41.63 -17.53 -17.30
N ARG A 2 40.90 -18.52 -16.80
CA ARG A 2 39.43 -18.56 -16.74
C ARG A 2 38.96 -17.83 -15.48
N SER A 3 37.93 -17.00 -15.60
CA SER A 3 37.02 -16.74 -14.47
C SER A 3 35.60 -16.68 -14.98
N LEU A 4 34.77 -17.52 -14.36
CA LEU A 4 33.39 -17.89 -14.66
C LEU A 4 32.39 -16.73 -14.45
N PRO A 5 31.18 -16.84 -15.03
CA PRO A 5 30.09 -15.90 -14.81
C PRO A 5 29.49 -16.08 -13.40
N ILE A 6 29.29 -14.99 -12.67
CA ILE A 6 28.50 -15.00 -11.44
C ILE A 6 27.03 -15.03 -11.86
N ALA A 7 26.50 -16.24 -12.01
CA ALA A 7 25.07 -16.48 -11.97
C ALA A 7 24.59 -16.13 -10.55
N LEU A 8 23.85 -15.03 -10.42
CA LEU A 8 23.15 -14.69 -9.19
C LEU A 8 21.99 -15.68 -9.02
N LEU A 9 22.26 -16.73 -8.25
CA LEU A 9 21.30 -17.74 -7.83
C LEU A 9 20.30 -17.08 -6.87
N ILE A 10 19.16 -16.63 -7.39
CA ILE A 10 18.02 -16.22 -6.56
C ILE A 10 17.36 -17.52 -6.07
N THR A 11 17.65 -17.90 -4.83
CA THR A 11 16.96 -19.00 -4.16
C THR A 11 15.50 -18.61 -3.97
N ILE A 12 14.63 -19.14 -4.84
CA ILE A 12 13.19 -19.10 -4.67
C ILE A 12 12.88 -20.01 -3.46
N PHE A 13 12.61 -19.41 -2.30
CA PHE A 13 12.01 -20.13 -1.19
C PHE A 13 10.58 -20.50 -1.59
N SER A 14 10.40 -21.74 -2.05
CA SER A 14 9.10 -22.36 -2.17
C SER A 14 8.54 -22.66 -0.78
N PHE A 15 7.77 -21.73 -0.22
CA PHE A 15 6.85 -22.06 0.86
C PHE A 15 5.49 -22.41 0.25
N VAL A 16 5.10 -23.68 0.37
CA VAL A 16 3.70 -24.09 0.21
C VAL A 16 2.95 -23.53 1.41
N VAL A 17 2.41 -22.31 1.28
CA VAL A 17 1.47 -21.77 2.25
C VAL A 17 0.11 -22.37 1.94
N SER A 18 -0.32 -23.28 2.83
CA SER A 18 -1.68 -23.78 2.90
C SER A 18 -2.67 -22.63 2.86
N CYS A 19 -3.64 -22.72 1.94
CA CYS A 19 -4.69 -21.73 1.69
C CYS A 19 -5.31 -21.16 2.97
N LYS A 20 -4.99 -19.91 3.30
CA LYS A 20 -5.99 -19.02 3.87
C LYS A 20 -6.22 -17.88 2.89
N LYS A 21 -7.36 -17.97 2.22
CA LYS A 21 -8.01 -16.80 1.67
C LYS A 21 -8.37 -15.94 2.88
N ASP A 22 -7.48 -15.03 3.26
CA ASP A 22 -7.81 -14.02 4.24
C ASP A 22 -8.91 -13.17 3.61
N VAL A 23 -10.14 -13.47 4.02
CA VAL A 23 -11.35 -12.79 3.58
C VAL A 23 -11.17 -11.33 3.97
N ALA A 24 -11.56 -10.39 3.12
CA ALA A 24 -11.46 -8.95 3.41
C ALA A 24 -11.99 -8.54 4.81
N GLY A 25 -12.86 -9.37 5.40
CA GLY A 25 -13.32 -9.30 6.79
C GLY A 25 -12.24 -9.39 7.88
N SER A 26 -11.15 -10.13 7.70
CA SER A 26 -10.04 -10.24 8.69
C SER A 26 -9.19 -8.97 8.75
N PHE A 27 -9.27 -8.13 7.72
CA PHE A 27 -8.55 -6.86 7.62
C PHE A 27 -9.31 -5.66 8.18
N LYS A 28 -10.59 -5.86 8.57
CA LYS A 28 -11.39 -4.78 9.15
C LYS A 28 -10.73 -4.26 10.42
N GLY A 29 -10.53 -2.95 10.49
CA GLY A 29 -9.89 -2.34 11.65
C GLY A 29 -9.54 -0.88 11.42
N SER A 30 -9.19 -0.22 12.52
CA SER A 30 -8.62 1.12 12.52
C SER A 30 -7.13 0.99 12.80
N TYR A 31 -6.31 1.63 11.99
CA TYR A 31 -4.86 1.66 12.11
C TYR A 31 -4.42 3.09 12.37
N THR A 32 -3.50 3.28 13.31
CA THR A 32 -2.87 4.57 13.58
C THR A 32 -1.40 4.52 13.22
N GLY A 33 -0.88 5.62 12.69
CA GLY A 33 0.50 5.67 12.22
C GLY A 33 0.88 7.03 11.68
N ILE A 34 1.99 7.05 10.96
CA ILE A 34 2.52 8.25 10.30
C ILE A 34 2.38 8.07 8.80
N LEU A 35 1.82 9.07 8.13
CA LEU A 35 1.85 9.23 6.69
C LEU A 35 2.98 10.17 6.33
N GLN A 36 3.92 9.70 5.53
CA GLN A 36 5.03 10.49 5.01
C GLN A 36 4.73 10.89 3.57
N GLU A 37 4.66 12.19 3.32
CA GLU A 37 4.57 12.76 1.97
C GLU A 37 5.97 13.05 1.44
N GLN A 38 6.19 12.75 0.16
CA GLN A 38 7.43 13.02 -0.55
C GLN A 38 7.16 13.37 -2.01
N ASP A 39 7.76 14.46 -2.47
CA ASP A 39 7.83 14.80 -3.89
C ASP A 39 8.95 14.00 -4.58
N LEU A 40 8.61 13.33 -5.67
CA LEU A 40 9.54 12.57 -6.48
C LEU A 40 10.44 13.47 -7.34
N ALA A 41 10.07 14.74 -7.56
CA ALA A 41 10.91 15.75 -8.21
C ALA A 41 11.92 16.40 -7.24
N GLY A 42 11.84 16.11 -5.94
CA GLY A 42 12.78 16.58 -4.92
C GLY A 42 12.62 18.05 -4.50
N ALA A 43 11.50 18.70 -4.84
CA ALA A 43 11.26 20.10 -4.50
C ALA A 43 10.58 20.29 -3.12
N LEU A 44 9.84 19.28 -2.62
CA LEU A 44 9.25 19.30 -1.28
C LEU A 44 10.11 18.58 -0.24
N GLN A 45 10.30 19.23 0.92
CA GLN A 45 10.77 18.56 2.13
C GLN A 45 9.71 17.57 2.60
N SER A 46 10.14 16.42 3.10
CA SER A 46 9.20 15.38 3.52
C SER A 46 8.36 15.84 4.70
N GLU A 47 7.03 15.80 4.55
CA GLU A 47 6.09 16.11 5.63
C GLU A 47 5.54 14.83 6.24
N THR A 48 5.24 14.88 7.54
CA THR A 48 4.71 13.74 8.29
C THR A 48 3.41 14.11 8.99
N TYR A 49 2.36 13.31 8.79
CA TYR A 49 1.06 13.53 9.37
C TYR A 49 0.63 12.37 10.27
N PRO A 50 0.18 12.63 11.52
CA PRO A 50 -0.58 11.64 12.29
C PRO A 50 -1.78 11.21 11.47
N THR A 51 -1.91 9.91 11.27
CA THR A 51 -2.86 9.35 10.30
C THR A 51 -3.64 8.20 10.89
N GLN A 52 -4.95 8.21 10.64
CA GLN A 52 -5.85 7.10 10.92
C GLN A 52 -6.31 6.48 9.60
N VAL A 53 -6.12 5.17 9.46
CA VAL A 53 -6.61 4.39 8.32
C VAL A 53 -7.68 3.42 8.80
N THR A 54 -8.87 3.51 8.22
CA THR A 54 -9.93 2.53 8.46
C THR A 54 -10.09 1.63 7.25
N ILE A 55 -10.02 0.32 7.48
CA ILE A 55 -10.24 -0.70 6.46
C ILE A 55 -11.60 -1.36 6.71
N GLN A 56 -12.40 -1.47 5.66
CA GLN A 56 -13.68 -2.16 5.68
C GLN A 56 -13.73 -3.20 4.56
N ALA A 57 -14.20 -4.41 4.84
CA ALA A 57 -14.49 -5.37 3.78
C ALA A 57 -15.68 -4.89 2.93
N LYS A 58 -15.50 -4.85 1.62
CA LYS A 58 -16.57 -4.60 0.65
C LYS A 58 -17.16 -5.91 0.13
N SER A 59 -16.30 -6.85 -0.22
CA SER A 59 -16.66 -8.19 -0.68
C SER A 59 -15.74 -9.22 -0.03
N ARG A 60 -15.77 -10.47 -0.47
CA ARG A 60 -14.81 -11.48 0.01
C ARG A 60 -13.36 -11.09 -0.31
N ASP A 61 -13.15 -10.41 -1.44
CA ASP A 61 -11.84 -10.24 -2.09
C ASP A 61 -11.51 -8.76 -2.30
N SER A 62 -12.29 -7.86 -1.70
CA SER A 62 -12.05 -6.43 -1.83
C SER A 62 -12.37 -5.64 -0.57
N ILE A 63 -11.62 -4.57 -0.37
CA ILE A 63 -11.76 -3.64 0.75
C ILE A 63 -12.11 -2.22 0.27
N VAL A 64 -12.61 -1.43 1.21
CA VAL A 64 -12.63 0.04 1.17
C VAL A 64 -11.61 0.51 2.19
N LEU A 65 -10.81 1.50 1.80
CA LEU A 65 -9.82 2.12 2.65
C LEU A 65 -10.14 3.62 2.75
N THR A 66 -10.21 4.10 3.98
CA THR A 66 -10.43 5.50 4.33
C THR A 66 -9.22 5.99 5.10
N VAL A 67 -8.47 6.94 4.56
CA VAL A 67 -7.30 7.56 5.21
C VAL A 67 -7.70 8.95 5.69
N LYS A 68 -7.44 9.26 6.95
CA LYS A 68 -7.52 10.61 7.51
C LYS A 68 -6.13 11.03 7.96
N ALA A 69 -5.52 11.98 7.26
CA ALA A 69 -4.17 12.46 7.52
C ALA A 69 -4.19 14.00 7.61
N GLY A 70 -3.91 14.54 8.81
CA GLY A 70 -4.07 15.97 9.05
C GLY A 70 -5.50 16.45 8.72
N PHE A 71 -5.60 17.42 7.80
CA PHE A 71 -6.89 17.97 7.32
C PHE A 71 -7.45 17.25 6.07
N THR A 72 -6.72 16.29 5.52
CA THR A 72 -7.06 15.63 4.26
C THR A 72 -7.66 14.24 4.53
N THR A 73 -8.71 13.90 3.77
CA THR A 73 -9.29 12.55 3.79
C THR A 73 -9.24 11.94 2.40
N PHE A 74 -8.65 10.75 2.28
CA PHE A 74 -8.60 9.96 1.05
C PHE A 74 -9.54 8.77 1.15
N PHE A 75 -10.26 8.49 0.06
CA PHE A 75 -11.18 7.37 -0.04
C PHE A 75 -10.85 6.54 -1.28
N THR A 76 -10.65 5.24 -1.08
CA THR A 76 -10.53 4.30 -2.20
C THR A 76 -11.72 3.37 -2.22
N HIS A 77 -12.30 3.18 -3.41
CA HIS A 77 -13.39 2.26 -3.59
C HIS A 77 -12.89 0.97 -4.25
N ASN A 78 -13.14 -0.17 -3.61
CA ASN A 78 -12.98 -1.50 -4.19
C ASN A 78 -11.51 -1.90 -4.50
N LEU A 79 -10.63 -1.83 -3.50
CA LEU A 79 -9.27 -2.35 -3.65
C LEU A 79 -9.30 -3.89 -3.60
N PRO A 80 -8.87 -4.60 -4.66
CA PRO A 80 -8.78 -6.05 -4.64
C PRO A 80 -7.67 -6.48 -3.69
N VAL A 81 -7.92 -7.54 -2.91
CA VAL A 81 -6.95 -8.12 -1.96
C VAL A 81 -6.60 -9.53 -2.43
N ASN A 82 -5.30 -9.81 -2.51
CA ASN A 82 -4.79 -11.12 -2.89
C ASN A 82 -4.63 -12.05 -1.68
N ASN A 83 -4.23 -13.30 -1.91
CA ASN A 83 -4.05 -14.30 -0.85
C ASN A 83 -2.86 -14.02 0.08
N ASN A 84 -2.01 -13.04 -0.24
CA ASN A 84 -0.88 -12.62 0.59
C ASN A 84 -1.21 -11.41 1.48
N SER A 85 -2.50 -11.03 1.55
CA SER A 85 -2.98 -9.86 2.28
C SER A 85 -2.39 -8.56 1.72
N GLU A 86 -2.14 -8.56 0.42
CA GLU A 86 -1.68 -7.41 -0.35
C GLU A 86 -2.82 -6.89 -1.20
N PHE A 87 -2.91 -5.58 -1.31
CA PHE A 87 -3.87 -4.92 -2.18
C PHE A 87 -3.14 -3.97 -3.13
N GLY A 88 -3.69 -3.86 -4.33
CA GLY A 88 -3.09 -3.09 -5.41
C GLY A 88 -4.18 -2.55 -6.33
N TYR A 89 -4.13 -1.27 -6.65
CA TYR A 89 -5.03 -0.67 -7.63
C TYR A 89 -4.39 0.52 -8.31
N THR A 90 -4.38 0.50 -9.64
CA THR A 90 -3.97 1.64 -10.45
C THR A 90 -5.18 2.16 -11.22
N SER A 91 -5.38 3.47 -11.20
CA SER A 91 -6.42 4.17 -11.93
C SER A 91 -5.84 5.36 -12.68
N SER A 92 -6.37 5.63 -13.85
CA SER A 92 -6.00 6.80 -14.66
C SER A 92 -7.24 7.66 -14.84
N SER A 93 -7.19 8.90 -14.38
CA SER A 93 -8.31 9.86 -14.50
C SER A 93 -7.77 11.26 -14.77
N GLY A 94 -8.35 11.93 -15.77
CA GLY A 94 -8.01 13.33 -16.09
C GLY A 94 -6.54 13.58 -16.41
N GLY A 95 -5.83 12.60 -16.98
CA GLY A 95 -4.39 12.70 -17.29
C GLY A 95 -3.46 12.53 -16.08
N SER A 96 -3.97 12.10 -14.93
CA SER A 96 -3.19 11.68 -13.76
C SER A 96 -3.33 10.18 -13.53
N ASN A 97 -2.24 9.53 -13.11
CA ASN A 97 -2.29 8.14 -12.65
C ASN A 97 -2.24 8.10 -11.12
N TYR A 98 -3.07 7.24 -10.54
CA TYR A 98 -3.18 7.02 -9.11
C TYR A 98 -2.88 5.56 -8.86
N SER A 99 -1.88 5.25 -8.05
CA SER A 99 -1.56 3.89 -7.64
C SER A 99 -1.66 3.74 -6.14
N TYR A 100 -2.34 2.70 -5.70
CA TYR A 100 -2.46 2.29 -4.30
C TYR A 100 -1.88 0.90 -4.18
N GLU A 101 -0.93 0.72 -3.28
CA GLU A 101 -0.39 -0.58 -2.94
C GLU A 101 -0.30 -0.70 -1.43
N GLY A 102 -0.53 -1.87 -0.88
CA GLY A 102 -0.35 -2.06 0.55
C GLY A 102 -0.41 -3.50 0.96
N ARG A 103 0.00 -3.73 2.20
CA ARG A 103 0.11 -5.05 2.78
C ARG A 103 -0.29 -5.02 4.24
N ILE A 104 -1.06 -6.02 4.64
CA ILE A 104 -1.49 -6.23 6.01
C ILE A 104 -0.81 -7.49 6.54
N LYS A 105 -0.12 -7.37 7.68
CA LYS A 105 0.56 -8.49 8.33
C LYS A 105 0.28 -8.45 9.84
N GLY A 106 -0.65 -9.30 10.28
CA GLY A 106 -1.16 -9.24 11.65
C GLY A 106 -1.77 -7.87 11.93
N ASP A 107 -1.28 -7.21 12.97
CA ASP A 107 -1.74 -5.87 13.36
C ASP A 107 -1.02 -4.73 12.61
N SER A 108 -0.03 -5.04 11.75
CA SER A 108 0.70 -4.02 10.99
C SER A 108 0.06 -3.77 9.63
N LEU A 109 -0.08 -2.49 9.28
CA LEU A 109 -0.45 -2.01 7.95
C LEU A 109 0.70 -1.15 7.39
N VAL A 110 1.13 -1.49 6.19
CA VAL A 110 1.96 -0.61 5.36
C VAL A 110 1.19 -0.35 4.08
N TYR A 111 1.00 0.93 3.73
CA TYR A 111 0.43 1.27 2.44
C TYR A 111 1.23 2.39 1.78
N LEU A 112 1.25 2.35 0.46
CA LEU A 112 1.86 3.27 -0.46
C LEU A 112 0.76 3.82 -1.36
N TYR A 113 0.67 5.15 -1.44
CA TYR A 113 -0.12 5.84 -2.45
C TYR A 113 0.80 6.69 -3.29
N VAL A 114 0.66 6.59 -4.60
CA VAL A 114 1.42 7.38 -5.57
C VAL A 114 0.42 8.10 -6.45
N GLN A 115 0.57 9.41 -6.54
CA GLN A 115 -0.19 10.25 -7.45
C GLN A 115 0.78 10.82 -8.47
N ASP A 116 0.76 10.26 -9.67
CA ASP A 116 1.54 10.71 -10.81
C ASP A 116 0.70 11.74 -11.58
N GLN A 117 0.87 13.01 -11.22
CA GLN A 117 0.41 14.13 -12.04
C GLN A 117 1.57 14.60 -12.91
N ALA A 118 1.27 14.98 -14.16
CA ALA A 118 2.26 15.41 -15.16
C ALA A 118 3.22 16.52 -14.69
N SER A 119 2.88 17.27 -13.64
CA SER A 119 3.70 18.35 -13.08
C SER A 119 4.36 18.03 -11.74
N MET A 120 3.82 17.14 -10.91
CA MET A 120 4.33 16.84 -9.55
C MET A 120 3.90 15.44 -9.09
N PRO A 121 4.72 14.40 -9.34
CA PRO A 121 4.45 13.08 -8.81
C PRO A 121 4.69 13.04 -7.29
N LEU A 122 3.64 12.77 -6.52
CA LEU A 122 3.69 12.69 -5.05
C LEU A 122 3.62 11.23 -4.59
N ARG A 123 4.40 10.94 -3.56
CA ARG A 123 4.44 9.63 -2.88
C ARG A 123 4.04 9.78 -1.43
N TYR A 124 3.17 8.89 -0.99
CA TYR A 124 2.63 8.83 0.36
C TYR A 124 2.88 7.46 0.95
N LEU A 125 3.74 7.37 1.97
CA LEU A 125 4.03 6.12 2.66
C LEU A 125 3.44 6.15 4.07
N PHE A 126 2.52 5.24 4.33
CA PHE A 126 1.98 5.01 5.66
C PHE A 126 2.59 3.76 6.29
N LYS A 127 2.90 3.87 7.58
CA LYS A 127 3.19 2.73 8.45
C LYS A 127 2.41 2.90 9.73
N GLY A 128 1.60 1.90 10.08
CA GLY A 128 0.78 1.95 11.27
C GLY A 128 0.40 0.59 11.83
N THR A 129 -0.19 0.63 13.01
CA THR A 129 -0.63 -0.54 13.78
C THR A 129 -2.12 -0.47 14.07
N ARG A 130 -2.77 -1.63 14.12
CA ARG A 130 -4.19 -1.77 14.46
C ARG A 130 -4.39 -1.34 15.91
N ASN A 131 -5.45 -0.56 16.15
CA ASN A 131 -5.95 -0.21 17.48
C ASN A 131 -6.81 -1.32 18.08
#